data_AF-A0A2E1BXI4-F1
#
_entry.id   AF-A0A2E1BXI4-F1
#
_cell.length_a   1.000
_cell.length_b   1.000
_cell.length_c   1.000
_cell.angle_alpha   90.00
_cell.angle_beta   90.00
_cell.angle_gamma   90.00
#
_symmetry.space_group_name_H-M   'P 1'
#
loop_
_entity.id
_entity.type
_entity.pdbx_description
1 polymer ?
#
loop_
_entity_poly.entity_id
_entity_poly.type
_entity_poly.pdbx_seq_one_letter_code
_entity_poly.pdbx_strand_id
1 'polypeptide(L)'
;MPSEEKEIDGVPDTASEDGHEEYDVIIVGAGAAGIGVGIAIAHAGIESLLIVDRETVGHSFSSWPDETRFITPSFPSNSIG
;
A
#
# COMPACT_ATOMS: atom_id res chain seq x y z
N MET A 1 -50.68 18.77 13.82
CA MET A 1 -49.29 18.94 13.37
C MET A 1 -48.62 17.58 13.52
N PRO A 2 -48.16 16.95 12.42
CA PRO A 2 -47.48 15.67 12.47
C PRO A 2 -46.09 15.83 13.09
N SER A 3 -45.65 14.80 13.78
CA SER A 3 -44.37 14.65 14.48
C SER A 3 -43.18 14.67 13.51
N GLU A 4 -42.27 15.61 13.73
CA GLU A 4 -40.95 15.67 13.10
C GLU A 4 -40.09 14.49 13.60
N GLU A 5 -39.78 13.56 12.69
CA GLU A 5 -38.78 12.52 12.91
C GLU A 5 -37.41 13.20 12.94
N LYS A 6 -36.80 13.23 14.13
CA LYS A 6 -35.42 13.67 14.29
C LYS A 6 -34.51 12.55 13.81
N GLU A 7 -34.00 12.72 12.59
CA GLU A 7 -32.89 11.97 12.00
C GLU A 7 -31.73 11.95 13.00
N ILE A 8 -31.44 10.75 13.53
CA ILE A 8 -30.33 10.55 14.47
C ILE A 8 -29.04 10.38 13.68
N ASP A 9 -28.17 11.34 13.95
CA ASP A 9 -26.77 11.48 13.57
C ASP A 9 -25.98 10.15 13.66
N GLY A 10 -25.17 9.91 12.63
CA GLY A 10 -23.96 9.09 12.61
C GLY A 10 -23.92 7.85 13.51
N VAL A 11 -24.33 6.70 12.97
CA VAL A 11 -23.81 5.42 13.45
C VAL A 11 -22.38 5.30 12.88
N PRO A 12 -21.32 5.32 13.72
CA PRO A 12 -20.02 4.84 13.25
C PRO A 12 -20.22 3.36 12.92
N ASP A 13 -19.93 3.03 11.67
CA ASP A 13 -20.09 1.68 11.14
C ASP A 13 -19.41 0.69 12.08
N THR A 14 -20.25 -0.24 12.53
CA THR A 14 -20.02 -1.04 13.71
C THR A 14 -18.90 -2.04 13.47
N ALA A 15 -17.94 -2.05 14.39
CA ALA A 15 -17.03 -3.13 14.72
C ALA A 15 -17.34 -4.48 14.04
N SER A 16 -16.57 -4.81 13.01
CA SER A 16 -16.51 -6.17 12.45
C SER A 16 -15.66 -7.04 13.39
N GLU A 17 -16.30 -7.71 14.35
CA GLU A 17 -15.72 -8.86 15.05
C GLU A 17 -15.91 -10.13 14.20
N ASP A 18 -15.17 -10.18 13.10
CA ASP A 18 -14.59 -11.38 12.52
C ASP A 18 -13.14 -10.97 12.22
N GLY A 19 -12.14 -11.82 12.45
CA GLY A 19 -10.70 -11.47 12.33
C GLY A 19 -10.21 -11.15 10.91
N HIS A 20 -11.06 -10.58 10.08
CA HIS A 20 -10.78 -10.13 8.72
C HIS A 20 -10.54 -8.62 8.74
N GLU A 21 -9.27 -8.23 8.70
CA GLU A 21 -8.94 -6.85 8.33
C GLU A 21 -9.40 -6.63 6.89
N GLU A 22 -10.34 -5.71 6.70
CA GLU A 22 -10.80 -5.30 5.37
C GLU A 22 -9.75 -4.38 4.75
N TYR A 23 -9.13 -4.86 3.66
CA TYR A 23 -8.19 -4.09 2.87
C TYR A 23 -8.83 -3.58 1.59
N ASP A 24 -8.71 -2.28 1.33
CA ASP A 24 -9.17 -1.67 0.08
C ASP A 24 -8.33 -2.16 -1.12
N VAL A 25 -7.04 -2.42 -0.87
CA VAL A 25 -6.09 -2.87 -1.90
C VAL A 25 -5.18 -3.96 -1.37
N ILE A 26 -5.02 -5.03 -2.16
CA ILE A 26 -4.03 -6.08 -1.93
C ILE A 26 -3.03 -6.09 -3.08
N ILE A 27 -1.74 -5.94 -2.76
CA ILE A 27 -0.62 -6.01 -3.70
C ILE A 27 0.11 -7.33 -3.49
N VAL A 28 0.16 -8.15 -4.54
CA VAL A 28 0.88 -9.43 -4.51
C VAL A 28 2.25 -9.26 -5.16
N GLY A 29 3.30 -9.36 -4.34
CA GLY A 29 4.71 -9.23 -4.69
C GLY A 29 5.32 -7.94 -4.15
N ALA A 30 6.22 -8.04 -3.17
CA ALA A 30 7.01 -6.94 -2.60
C ALA A 30 8.33 -6.73 -3.35
N GLY A 31 8.29 -6.78 -4.69
CA GLY A 31 9.39 -6.35 -5.56
C GLY A 31 9.39 -4.83 -5.76
N ALA A 32 10.32 -4.33 -6.59
CA ALA A 32 10.39 -2.88 -6.89
C ALA A 32 9.07 -2.30 -7.41
N ALA A 33 8.34 -3.05 -8.24
CA ALA A 33 7.04 -2.64 -8.76
C ALA A 33 5.95 -2.59 -7.67
N GLY A 34 5.83 -3.63 -6.84
CA GLY A 34 4.81 -3.68 -5.80
C GLY A 34 5.01 -2.65 -4.71
N ILE A 35 6.26 -2.41 -4.30
CA ILE A 35 6.59 -1.31 -3.38
C ILE A 35 6.25 0.05 -4.01
N GLY A 36 6.59 0.25 -5.29
CA GLY A 36 6.27 1.50 -6.01
C GLY A 36 4.76 1.76 -6.09
N VAL A 37 3.96 0.73 -6.38
CA VAL A 37 2.49 0.84 -6.38
C VAL A 37 1.96 1.11 -4.98
N GLY A 38 2.47 0.43 -3.95
CA GLY A 38 2.08 0.68 -2.56
C GLY A 38 2.30 2.13 -2.13
N ILE A 39 3.45 2.72 -2.50
CA ILE A 39 3.74 4.14 -2.23
C ILE A 39 2.78 5.05 -3.01
N ALA A 40 2.51 4.75 -4.28
CA ALA A 40 1.59 5.56 -5.10
C ALA A 40 0.16 5.57 -4.52
N ILE A 41 -0.30 4.43 -4.02
CA ILE A 41 -1.62 4.26 -3.40
C ILE A 41 -1.68 4.96 -2.04
N ALA A 42 -0.62 4.85 -1.23
CA ALA A 42 -0.50 5.60 0.02
C ALA A 42 -0.53 7.12 -0.23
N HIS A 43 0.15 7.60 -1.28
CA HIS A 43 0.10 9.01 -1.68
C HIS A 43 -1.27 9.46 -2.21
N ALA A 44 -2.08 8.53 -2.72
CA ALA A 44 -3.45 8.82 -3.13
C ALA A 44 -4.43 8.93 -1.95
N GLY A 45 -3.98 8.65 -0.73
CA GLY A 45 -4.78 8.75 0.50
C GLY A 45 -5.51 7.46 0.90
N ILE A 46 -5.14 6.32 0.31
CA ILE A 46 -5.67 5.00 0.70
C ILE A 46 -4.70 4.39 1.71
N GLU A 47 -5.15 4.23 2.94
CA GLU A 47 -4.32 3.71 4.05
C GLU A 47 -4.52 2.20 4.28
N SER A 48 -5.67 1.64 3.87
CA SER A 48 -5.95 0.21 4.01
C SER A 48 -5.36 -0.59 2.85
N LEU A 49 -4.04 -0.84 2.92
CA LEU A 49 -3.31 -1.60 1.91
C LEU A 49 -2.54 -2.77 2.53
N LEU A 50 -2.58 -3.92 1.86
CA LEU A 50 -1.81 -5.11 2.22
C LEU A 50 -0.83 -5.46 1.10
N ILE A 51 0.46 -5.57 1.41
CA ILE A 51 1.47 -6.08 0.48
C ILE A 51 1.92 -7.47 0.95
N VAL A 52 1.77 -8.47 0.09
CA VAL A 52 2.14 -9.86 0.40
C VAL A 52 3.23 -10.32 -0.55
N ASP A 53 4.34 -10.83 -0.01
CA ASP A 53 5.38 -11.51 -0.79
C ASP A 53 5.55 -12.96 -0.33
N ARG A 54 6.08 -13.81 -1.19
CA ARG A 54 6.37 -15.21 -0.84
C ARG A 54 7.54 -15.30 0.13
N GLU A 55 8.55 -14.46 -0.04
CA GLU A 55 9.77 -14.48 0.75
C GLU A 55 9.98 -13.16 1.47
N THR A 56 10.80 -12.28 0.90
CA THR A 56 11.19 -11.00 1.51
C THR A 56 11.06 -9.89 0.49
N VAL A 57 10.97 -8.65 0.98
CA VAL A 57 11.01 -7.46 0.11
C VAL A 57 12.26 -7.52 -0.77
N GLY A 58 12.07 -7.38 -2.07
CA GLY A 58 13.18 -7.38 -3.03
C GLY A 58 13.90 -8.72 -3.21
N HIS A 59 13.28 -9.86 -2.86
CA HIS A 59 13.91 -11.19 -2.98
C HIS A 59 14.55 -11.48 -4.36
N SER A 60 13.95 -10.99 -5.45
CA SER A 60 14.52 -11.11 -6.80
C SER A 60 15.90 -10.45 -6.95
N PHE A 61 16.16 -9.35 -6.24
CA PHE A 61 17.47 -8.70 -6.22
C PHE A 61 18.46 -9.46 -5.36
N SER A 62 18.01 -10.01 -4.23
CA SER A 62 18.83 -10.87 -3.36
C SER A 62 19.26 -12.18 -4.03
N SER A 63 18.50 -12.64 -5.02
CA SER A 63 18.80 -13.84 -5.80
C SER A 63 19.77 -13.61 -6.96
N TRP A 64 20.22 -12.36 -7.19
CA TRP A 64 21.22 -12.09 -8.22
C TRP A 64 22.60 -12.61 -7.82
N PRO A 65 23.43 -13.03 -8.80
CA PRO A 65 24.86 -13.25 -8.57
C PRO A 65 25.51 -12.01 -7.96
N ASP A 66 26.50 -12.22 -7.08
CA ASP A 66 27.18 -11.16 -6.32
C ASP A 66 27.83 -10.08 -7.20
N GLU A 67 28.15 -10.42 -8.46
CA GLU A 67 28.73 -9.53 -9.45
C GLU A 67 27.70 -8.64 -10.16
N THR A 68 26.41 -8.94 -10.05
CA THR A 68 25.36 -8.24 -10.80
C THR A 68 25.21 -6.81 -10.32
N ARG A 69 25.23 -5.85 -11.26
CA ARG A 69 25.03 -4.42 -11.00
C ARG A 69 23.98 -3.87 -11.94
N PHE A 70 23.30 -2.82 -11.50
CA PHE A 70 22.38 -2.08 -12.37
C PHE A 70 23.15 -1.43 -13.53
N ILE A 71 22.61 -1.55 -14.74
CA ILE A 71 23.15 -0.89 -15.94
C ILE A 71 22.79 0.59 -16.00
N THR A 72 21.68 0.97 -15.36
CA THR A 72 21.24 2.35 -15.23
C THR A 72 21.88 2.95 -13.98
N PRO A 73 22.81 3.93 -14.11
CA PRO A 73 23.39 4.56 -12.94
C PRO A 73 22.29 5.28 -12.15
N SER A 74 22.38 5.24 -10.83
CA SER A 74 21.52 6.04 -9.98
C SER A 74 21.88 7.51 -10.14
N PHE A 75 21.01 8.29 -10.79
CA PHE A 75 21.11 9.74 -10.80
C PHE A 75 20.25 10.31 -9.67
N PRO A 76 20.84 10.82 -8.58
CA PRO A 76 20.12 11.72 -7.69
C PRO A 76 20.01 13.06 -8.42
N SER A 77 19.10 13.16 -9.39
CA SER A 77 18.83 14.43 -10.08
C SER A 77 18.06 15.36 -9.14
N ASN A 78 18.81 15.89 -8.16
CA ASN A 78 18.59 17.16 -7.49
C ASN A 78 19.97 17.73 -7.05
N SER A 79 20.96 17.67 -7.95
CA SER A 79 22.30 18.25 -7.74
C SER A 79 22.71 19.08 -8.95
N ILE A 80 21.92 20.11 -9.26
CA ILE A 80 22.33 21.42 -9.82
C ILE A 80 21.09 22.33 -9.93
N GLY A 81 21.09 23.44 -9.18
CA GLY A 81 20.30 24.66 -9.45
C GLY A 81 18.85 24.64 -9.01
#